data_AF-A0A1G1DCA3-F1
#
_entry.id   AF-A0A1G1DCA3-F1
#
_cell.length_a   1.000
_cell.length_b   1.000
_cell.length_c   1.000
_cell.angle_alpha   90.00
_cell.angle_beta   90.00
_cell.angle_gamma   90.00
#
_symmetry.space_group_name_H-M   'P 1'
#
loop_
_entity.id
_entity.type
_entity.pdbx_description
1 polymer ?
#
loop_
_entity_poly.entity_id
_entity_poly.type
_entity_poly.pdbx_seq_one_letter_code
_entity_poly.pdbx_strand_id
1 'polypeptide(L)' 'MRGQFNVTNLIIIPIYNENRYIEGVLEKVRENTNSDILVVDNGSTDNSLKILSSLKDTIKGIKLII' A
#
# COMPACT_ATOMS: atom_id res chain seq x y z
N MET A 1 8.19 -25.82 21.74
CA MET A 1 8.45 -25.07 20.50
C MET A 1 7.11 -24.63 19.93
N ARG A 2 6.71 -23.36 20.09
CA ARG A 2 5.54 -22.86 19.37
C ARG A 2 6.01 -22.57 17.94
N GLY A 3 5.57 -23.38 16.98
CA GLY A 3 5.68 -23.03 15.56
C GLY A 3 5.02 -21.68 15.39
N GLN A 4 5.82 -20.67 15.06
CA GLN A 4 5.35 -19.31 14.93
C GLN A 4 4.39 -19.28 13.72
N PHE A 5 3.14 -18.88 13.95
CA PHE A 5 2.17 -18.70 12.87
C PHE A 5 2.76 -17.72 11.86
N ASN A 6 2.83 -18.12 10.58
CA ASN A 6 3.06 -17.20 9.47
C ASN A 6 1.81 -16.33 9.34
N VAL A 7 1.76 -15.24 10.09
CA VAL A 7 0.64 -14.31 10.00
C VAL A 7 0.78 -13.53 8.69
N THR A 8 -0.01 -13.91 7.68
CA THR A 8 -0.15 -13.14 6.43
C THR A 8 -1.22 -12.08 6.64
N ASN A 9 -0.87 -11.03 7.37
CA ASN A 9 -1.75 -9.87 7.50
C ASN A 9 -1.78 -9.11 6.17
N LEU A 10 -2.99 -8.77 5.72
CA LEU A 10 -3.23 -7.91 4.56
C LEU A 10 -3.83 -6.60 5.05
N ILE A 11 -3.20 -5.49 4.71
CA ILE A 11 -3.74 -4.13 4.93
C ILE A 11 -4.30 -3.64 3.61
N ILE A 12 -5.59 -3.28 3.62
CA ILE A 12 -6.28 -2.72 2.45
C ILE A 12 -6.41 -1.21 2.65
N ILE A 13 -5.96 -0.44 1.66
CA ILE A 13 -5.98 1.03 1.67
C ILE A 13 -6.81 1.50 0.47
N PRO A 14 -8.10 1.85 0.66
CA PRO A 14 -8.87 2.49 -0.39
C PRO A 14 -8.39 3.93 -0.59
N ILE A 15 -8.32 4.38 -1.84
CA ILE A 15 -7.93 5.76 -2.18
C ILE A 15 -8.86 6.38 -3.23
N TYR A 16 -8.97 7.70 -3.18
CA TYR A 16 -9.57 8.52 -4.23
C TYR A 16 -8.98 9.93 -4.17
N ASN A 17 -8.22 10.32 -5.20
CA ASN A 17 -7.53 11.61 -5.27
C ASN A 17 -6.63 11.92 -4.05
N GLU A 18 -5.76 10.98 -3.69
CA GLU A 18 -4.88 11.03 -2.52
C GLU A 18 -3.42 11.38 -2.86
N ASN A 19 -3.18 12.11 -3.96
CA ASN A 19 -1.81 12.42 -4.43
C ASN A 19 -0.92 13.10 -3.38
N ARG A 20 -1.52 13.78 -2.40
CA ARG A 20 -0.83 14.52 -1.36
C ARG A 20 -0.36 13.64 -0.20
N TYR A 21 -1.03 12.51 0.04
CA TYR A 21 -0.87 11.75 1.28
C TYR A 21 -0.45 10.30 1.07
N ILE A 22 -0.75 9.70 -0.09
CA ILE A 22 -0.59 8.26 -0.30
C ILE A 22 0.84 7.77 -0.06
N GLU A 23 1.85 8.54 -0.47
CA GLU A 23 3.26 8.20 -0.25
C GLU A 23 3.60 8.10 1.24
N GLY A 24 3.33 9.17 2.01
CA GLY A 24 3.60 9.20 3.44
C GLY A 24 2.80 8.16 4.24
N VAL A 25 1.58 7.84 3.81
CA VAL A 25 0.79 6.75 4.41
C VAL A 25 1.48 5.40 4.19
N LEU A 26 1.92 5.11 2.96
CA LEU A 26 2.59 3.85 2.64
C LEU A 26 3.93 3.71 3.37
N GLU A 27 4.70 4.78 3.48
CA GLU A 27 5.92 4.82 4.29
C GLU A 27 5.62 4.48 5.75
N LYS A 28 4.62 5.15 6.35
CA LYS A 28 4.27 4.91 7.76
C LYS A 28 3.76 3.51 8.02
N VAL A 29 2.94 2.96 7.12
CA VAL A 29 2.49 1.57 7.22
C VAL A 29 3.70 0.63 7.18
N ARG A 30 4.63 0.84 6.23
CA ARG A 30 5.80 -0.01 6.07
C ARG A 30 6.79 0.08 7.25
N GLU A 31 6.94 1.25 7.87
CA GLU A 31 7.74 1.43 9.09
C GLU A 31 7.21 0.60 10.28
N ASN A 32 5.90 0.39 10.34
CA ASN A 32 5.24 -0.24 11.49
C ASN A 32 4.85 -1.71 11.24
N THR A 33 4.90 -2.18 9.99
CA THR A 33 4.48 -3.54 9.66
C THR A 33 5.15 -4.17 8.44
N ASN A 34 5.32 -5.49 8.51
CA ASN A 34 5.75 -6.35 7.41
C ASN A 34 4.56 -6.97 6.64
N SER A 35 3.35 -6.45 6.84
CA SER A 35 2.13 -6.94 6.17
C SER A 35 2.18 -6.70 4.65
N ASP A 36 1.44 -7.53 3.91
CA ASP A 36 1.12 -7.24 2.51
C ASP A 36 0.17 -6.03 2.46
N ILE A 37 0.31 -5.21 1.43
CA ILE A 37 -0.50 -4.00 1.25
C ILE A 37 -1.24 -4.12 -0.09
N LEU A 38 -2.56 -3.93 -0.04
CA LEU A 38 -3.40 -3.80 -1.22
C LEU A 38 -3.98 -2.38 -1.27
N VAL A 39 -3.56 -1.61 -2.25
CA VAL A 39 -4.15 -0.31 -2.55
C VAL A 39 -5.29 -0.52 -3.56
N VAL A 40 -6.47 0.01 -3.25
CA VAL A 40 -7.66 -0.05 -4.11
C VAL A 40 -8.03 1.37 -4.50
N ASP A 41 -7.81 1.72 -5.77
CA ASP A 41 -8.18 3.01 -6.31
C ASP A 41 -9.64 3.03 -6.75
N ASN A 42 -10.38 4.10 -6.42
CA ASN A 42 -11.78 4.27 -6.80
C ASN A 42 -11.95 5.25 -7.98
N GLY A 43 -11.11 5.14 -9.00
CA GLY A 43 -11.15 6.01 -10.18
C GLY A 43 -10.58 7.40 -9.93
N SER A 44 -9.41 7.48 -9.29
CA SER A 44 -8.71 8.76 -9.09
C SER A 44 -8.43 9.44 -10.43
N THR A 45 -8.66 10.75 -10.47
CA THR A 45 -8.43 11.61 -11.64
C THR A 45 -7.22 12.53 -11.48
N ASP A 46 -6.56 12.46 -10.33
CA ASP A 46 -5.35 13.21 -10.01
C ASP A 46 -4.07 12.36 -10.22
N ASN A 47 -2.95 12.78 -9.61
CA ASN A 47 -1.66 12.10 -9.76
C ASN A 47 -1.48 10.86 -8.86
N SER A 48 -2.51 10.39 -8.12
CA SER A 48 -2.38 9.28 -7.17
C SER A 48 -1.85 8.00 -7.83
N LEU A 49 -2.42 7.62 -8.98
CA LEU A 49 -2.01 6.41 -9.71
C LEU A 49 -0.57 6.52 -10.23
N LYS A 50 -0.13 7.72 -10.61
CA LYS A 50 1.24 7.98 -11.07
C LYS A 50 2.23 7.79 -9.93
N ILE A 51 1.95 8.34 -8.75
CA ILE A 51 2.77 8.19 -7.55
C ILE A 51 2.86 6.71 -7.14
N LEU A 52 1.72 6.02 -7.07
CA LEU A 52 1.67 4.58 -6.75
C LEU A 52 2.46 3.73 -7.75
N SER A 53 2.42 4.08 -9.03
CA SER A 53 3.18 3.38 -10.06
C SER A 53 4.69 3.55 -9.87
N SER A 54 5.16 4.73 -9.48
CA SER A 54 6.59 4.96 -9.18
C SER A 54 7.07 4.24 -7.91
N LEU A 55 6.18 3.97 -6.95
CA LEU A 55 6.53 3.33 -5.68
C LEU A 55 6.53 1.79 -5.72
N LYS A 56 5.90 1.17 -6.72
CA LYS A 56 5.80 -0.30 -6.84
C LYS A 56 7.17 -1.00 -6.81
N ASP A 57 8.18 -0.39 -7.40
CA ASP A 57 9.52 -0.96 -7.45
C ASP A 57 10.33 -0.70 -6.16
N THR A 58 9.93 0.29 -5.37
CA THR A 58 10.62 0.71 -4.14
C THR A 58 10.06 0.00 -2.90
N ILE A 59 8.75 -0.21 -2.83
CA ILE A 59 8.10 -0.78 -1.65
C ILE A 59 7.63 -2.21 -1.95
N LYS A 60 8.32 -3.18 -1.35
CA LYS A 60 7.97 -4.61 -1.46
C LYS A 60 6.55 -4.86 -0.94
N GLY A 61 5.82 -5.76 -1.60
CA GLY A 61 4.53 -6.27 -1.12
C GLY A 61 3.35 -5.31 -1.29
N ILE A 62 3.46 -4.30 -2.17
CA ILE A 62 2.32 -3.47 -2.58
C ILE A 62 1.70 -4.03 -3.86
N LYS A 63 0.38 -4.24 -3.84
CA LYS A 63 -0.44 -4.48 -5.02
C LYS A 63 -1.41 -3.31 -5.21
N LEU A 64 -1.69 -2.96 -6.47
CA LEU A 64 -2.64 -1.91 -6.85
C LEU A 64 -3.75 -2.53 -7.68
N ILE A 65 -4.99 -2.25 -7.32
CA ILE A 65 -6.21 -2.52 -8.08
C ILE A 65 -6.91 -1.18 -8.33
N ILE A 66 -7.48 -1.02 -9.52
CA ILE A 66 -8.27 0.15 -9.96
C ILE A 66 -9.69 -0.33 -10.21
#